data_AF-A0A3S2UZZ2-F1
#
_entry.id   AF-A0A3S2UZZ2-F1
#
_cell.length_a   1.000
_cell.length_b   1.000
_cell.length_c   1.000
_cell.angle_alpha   90.00
_cell.angle_beta   90.00
_cell.angle_gamma   90.00
#
_symmetry.space_group_name_H-M   'P 1'
#
loop_
_entity.id
_entity.type
_entity.pdbx_description
1 polymer ?
#
loop_
_entity_poly.entity_id
_entity_poly.type
_entity_poly.pdbx_seq_one_letter_code
_entity_poly.pdbx_strand_id
1 'polypeptide(L)'
;MTHRIVIVGGGAGGLELATRLGKSLGKRKQADITLVDANLTHIWKPLLHEVAAGSLNSSEDELNYVAQAKWNHFNFQLGRMSGLDREGKQIQLAAT
;
A
#
# COMPACT_ATOMS: atom_id res chain seq x y z
N MET A 1 4.43 -16.47 -17.64
CA MET A 1 4.75 -15.84 -16.34
C MET A 1 3.86 -14.62 -16.17
N THR A 2 3.24 -14.46 -15.00
CA THR A 2 2.39 -13.29 -14.70
C THR A 2 3.27 -12.07 -14.41
N HIS A 3 2.94 -10.91 -15.00
CA HIS A 3 3.71 -9.69 -14.79
C HIS A 3 3.59 -9.22 -13.33
N ARG A 4 4.70 -8.80 -12.70
CA ARG A 4 4.72 -8.34 -11.31
C ARG A 4 4.81 -6.82 -11.25
N ILE A 5 3.89 -6.20 -10.53
CA ILE A 5 3.82 -4.75 -10.32
C ILE A 5 4.00 -4.49 -8.82
N VAL A 6 5.07 -3.79 -8.46
CA VAL A 6 5.35 -3.39 -7.08
C VAL A 6 5.12 -1.88 -6.96
N ILE A 7 4.27 -1.49 -6.02
CA ILE A 7 3.93 -0.10 -5.70
C ILE A 7 4.54 0.19 -4.33
N VAL A 8 5.43 1.18 -4.23
CA VAL A 8 6.04 1.58 -2.96
C VAL A 8 5.41 2.88 -2.47
N GLY A 9 4.84 2.85 -1.28
CA GLY A 9 4.12 3.94 -0.62
C GLY A 9 2.61 3.85 -0.80
N GLY A 10 1.88 3.58 0.28
CA GLY A 10 0.42 3.50 0.39
C GLY A 10 -0.28 4.84 0.64
N GLY A 11 0.33 5.97 0.27
CA GLY A 11 -0.35 7.26 0.30
C GLY A 11 -1.56 7.33 -0.64
N ALA A 12 -2.18 8.51 -0.77
CA ALA A 12 -3.41 8.67 -1.57
C ALA A 12 -3.28 8.13 -3.00
N GLY A 13 -2.14 8.40 -3.66
CA GLY A 13 -1.88 7.90 -5.01
C GLY A 13 -1.58 6.40 -5.08
N GLY A 14 -0.76 5.88 -4.15
CA GLY A 14 -0.31 4.49 -4.21
C GLY A 14 -1.40 3.48 -3.84
N LEU A 15 -2.22 3.80 -2.83
CA LEU A 15 -3.36 2.96 -2.46
C LEU A 15 -4.41 2.92 -3.58
N GLU A 16 -4.74 4.08 -4.15
CA GLU A 16 -5.69 4.17 -5.27
C GLU A 16 -5.19 3.39 -6.49
N LEU A 17 -3.90 3.51 -6.82
CA LEU A 17 -3.29 2.75 -7.91
C LEU A 17 -3.35 1.24 -7.65
N ALA A 18 -2.99 0.79 -6.44
CA ALA A 18 -3.03 -0.61 -6.06
C ALA A 18 -4.45 -1.19 -6.16
N THR A 19 -5.44 -0.44 -5.66
CA THR A 19 -6.86 -0.83 -5.74
C THR A 19 -7.35 -0.91 -7.18
N ARG A 20 -7.03 0.07 -8.03
CA ARG A 20 -7.44 0.06 -9.44
C ARG A 20 -6.83 -1.12 -10.20
N LEU A 21 -5.52 -1.33 -10.06
CA LEU A 21 -4.81 -2.42 -10.73
C LEU A 21 -5.23 -3.80 -10.20
N GLY A 22 -5.50 -3.91 -8.90
CA GLY A 22 -6.05 -5.12 -8.29
C GLY A 22 -7.42 -5.47 -8.88
N LYS A 23 -8.35 -4.50 -8.97
CA LYS A 23 -9.69 -4.72 -9.57
C LYS A 23 -9.64 -5.06 -11.06
N SER A 24 -8.72 -4.47 -11.83
CA SER A 24 -8.65 -4.66 -13.28
C SER A 24 -7.80 -5.86 -13.71
N LEU A 25 -6.59 -6.00 -13.15
CA LEU A 25 -5.60 -7.01 -13.57
C LEU A 25 -5.46 -8.13 -12.54
N GLY A 26 -5.39 -7.80 -11.24
CA GLY A 26 -5.19 -8.78 -10.17
C GLY A 26 -6.35 -9.78 -10.06
N LYS A 27 -7.59 -9.27 -10.06
CA LYS A 27 -8.83 -10.07 -10.08
C LYS A 27 -8.88 -11.05 -11.24
N ARG A 28 -8.33 -10.67 -12.39
CA ARG A 28 -8.28 -11.47 -13.62
C ARG A 28 -7.02 -12.33 -13.71
N LYS A 29 -6.16 -12.32 -12.70
CA LYS A 29 -4.86 -13.01 -12.65
C LYS A 29 -3.93 -12.66 -13.83
N GLN A 30 -4.05 -11.44 -14.36
CA GLN A 30 -3.23 -10.95 -15.48
C GLN A 30 -1.94 -10.28 -15.01
N ALA A 31 -1.93 -9.78 -13.78
CA ALA A 31 -0.75 -9.26 -13.09
C ALA A 31 -0.80 -9.65 -11.61
N ASP A 32 0.36 -9.71 -10.97
CA ASP A 32 0.51 -9.79 -9.52
C ASP A 32 0.88 -8.39 -9.02
N ILE A 33 0.06 -7.85 -8.11
CA ILE A 33 0.16 -6.47 -7.64
C ILE A 33 0.53 -6.52 -6.16
N THR A 34 1.62 -5.87 -5.79
CA THR A 34 2.04 -5.74 -4.38
C THR A 34 2.18 -4.28 -3.99
N LEU A 35 1.48 -3.86 -2.95
CA LEU A 35 1.67 -2.58 -2.27
C LEU A 35 2.63 -2.77 -1.10
N VAL A 36 3.65 -1.92 -1.02
CA VAL A 36 4.65 -1.90 0.06
C VAL A 36 4.51 -0.57 0.79
N ASP A 37 4.33 -0.59 2.11
CA ASP A 37 4.39 0.62 2.94
C ASP A 37 5.07 0.34 4.28
N ALA A 38 5.61 1.38 4.90
CA ALA A 38 6.22 1.29 6.23
C ALA A 38 5.17 1.21 7.35
N ASN A 39 3.92 1.56 7.08
CA ASN A 39 2.80 1.56 8.02
C ASN A 39 1.75 0.50 7.64
N LEU A 40 0.99 0.03 8.63
CA LEU A 40 -0.12 -0.93 8.43
C LEU A 40 -1.42 -0.28 7.95
N THR A 41 -1.56 1.03 8.17
CA THR A 41 -2.78 1.78 7.92
C THR A 41 -2.50 3.02 7.08
N HIS A 42 -3.46 3.34 6.23
CA HIS A 42 -3.52 4.62 5.54
C HIS A 42 -4.20 5.65 6.45
N ILE A 43 -3.48 6.71 6.78
CA ILE A 43 -4.04 7.87 7.49
C ILE A 43 -4.32 8.97 6.47
N TRP A 44 -5.54 9.51 6.48
CA TRP A 44 -5.89 10.70 5.73
C TRP A 44 -5.16 11.92 6.32
N LYS A 45 -4.00 12.22 5.72
CA LYS A 45 -3.14 13.33 6.13
C LYS A 45 -3.85 14.69 6.25
N PRO A 46 -4.89 15.02 5.45
CA PRO A 46 -5.65 16.25 5.66
C PRO A 46 -6.30 16.37 7.04
N LEU A 47 -6.70 15.27 7.68
CA LEU A 47 -7.36 15.26 9.00
C LEU A 47 -6.38 15.23 10.18
N LEU A 48 -5.06 15.29 9.94
CA LEU A 48 -4.07 15.21 11.03
C LEU A 48 -4.18 16.35 12.05
N HIS A 49 -4.70 17.51 11.65
CA HIS A 49 -4.90 18.64 12.56
C HIS A 49 -6.05 18.40 13.55
N GLU A 50 -7.09 17.66 13.14
CA GLU A 50 -8.20 17.25 14.01
C GLU A 50 -7.79 16.11 14.96
N VAL A 51 -6.94 15.19 14.48
CA VAL A 51 -6.30 14.17 15.34
C VAL A 51 -5.43 14.84 16.41
N ALA A 52 -4.60 15.82 16.05
CA ALA A 52 -3.75 16.54 17.00
C ALA A 52 -4.55 17.37 18.01
N ALA A 53 -5.73 17.87 17.62
CA ALA A 53 -6.64 18.59 18.50
C ALA A 53 -7.45 17.66 19.42
N GLY A 54 -7.36 16.33 19.23
CA GLY A 54 -8.12 15.33 20.01
C GLY A 54 -9.61 15.26 19.66
N SER A 55 -10.03 15.89 18.57
CA SER A 55 -11.43 15.91 18.13
C SER A 55 -11.81 14.74 17.23
N LEU A 56 -10.82 14.00 16.71
CA LEU A 56 -11.00 12.76 15.96
C LEU A 56 -10.16 11.64 16.59
N ASN A 57 -10.79 10.48 16.81
CA ASN A 57 -10.08 9.24 17.13
C ASN A 57 -9.41 8.72 15.84
N SER A 58 -8.07 8.78 15.77
CA SER A 58 -7.30 8.32 14.60
C SER A 58 -7.62 6.88 14.20
N SER A 59 -7.99 6.04 15.17
CA SER A 59 -8.38 4.65 14.98
C SER A 59 -9.69 4.42 14.21
N GLU A 60 -10.57 5.42 14.08
CA GLU A 60 -11.83 5.28 13.33
C GLU A 60 -11.68 5.57 11.82
N ASP A 61 -10.65 6.33 11.41
CA ASP A 61 -10.41 6.74 10.01
C ASP A 61 -9.20 6.04 9.35
N GLU A 62 -8.62 5.05 10.03
CA GLU A 62 -7.46 4.30 9.52
C GLU A 62 -7.89 3.14 8.62
N LEU A 63 -7.54 3.23 7.33
CA LEU A 63 -7.79 2.13 6.40
C LEU A 63 -6.64 1.11 6.48
N ASN A 64 -6.96 -0.11 6.95
CA ASN A 64 -6.00 -1.21 7.04
C ASN A 64 -5.64 -1.77 5.65
N TYR A 65 -4.34 -1.72 5.30
CA TYR A 65 -3.89 -2.14 3.97
C TYR A 65 -4.10 -3.64 3.71
N VAL A 66 -4.02 -4.49 4.73
CA VAL A 66 -4.22 -5.94 4.58
C VAL A 66 -5.67 -6.25 4.20
N ALA A 67 -6.63 -5.58 4.84
CA ALA A 67 -8.04 -5.74 4.52
C ALA A 67 -8.33 -5.23 3.09
N GLN A 68 -7.83 -4.04 2.75
CA GLN A 68 -8.00 -3.45 1.42
C GLN A 68 -7.37 -4.32 0.32
N ALA A 69 -6.18 -4.88 0.57
CA ALA A 69 -5.49 -5.80 -0.33
C ALA A 69 -6.36 -7.02 -0.65
N LYS A 70 -6.89 -7.67 0.40
CA LYS A 70 -7.78 -8.83 0.26
C LYS A 70 -9.03 -8.50 -0.55
N TRP A 71 -9.70 -7.37 -0.25
CA TRP A 71 -10.95 -6.98 -0.93
C TRP A 71 -10.75 -6.54 -2.38
N ASN A 72 -9.56 -6.06 -2.72
CA ASN A 72 -9.29 -5.48 -4.04
C ASN A 72 -8.29 -6.29 -4.87
N HIS A 73 -7.97 -7.52 -4.47
CA HIS A 73 -7.16 -8.46 -5.25
C HIS A 73 -5.72 -7.96 -5.52
N PHE A 74 -5.09 -7.38 -4.50
CA PHE A 74 -3.64 -7.12 -4.49
C PHE A 74 -3.02 -7.67 -3.20
N ASN A 75 -1.69 -7.71 -3.12
CA ASN A 75 -0.92 -8.14 -1.96
C ASN A 75 -0.40 -6.92 -1.19
N PHE A 76 -0.33 -7.00 0.13
CA PHE A 76 0.32 -5.97 0.95
C PHE A 76 1.55 -6.55 1.65
N GLN A 77 2.64 -5.80 1.61
CA GLN A 77 3.89 -6.13 2.29
C GLN A 77 4.28 -4.95 3.20
N LEU A 78 4.30 -5.21 4.52
CA LEU A 78 4.85 -4.25 5.47
C LEU A 78 6.37 -4.19 5.31
N GLY A 79 6.90 -2.98 5.18
CA GLY A 79 8.35 -2.75 5.18
C GLY A 79 8.72 -1.38 4.64
N ARG A 80 9.71 -0.76 5.27
CA ARG A 80 10.31 0.48 4.77
C ARG A 80 11.30 0.13 3.66
N MET A 81 11.11 0.68 2.47
CA MET A 81 12.08 0.55 1.39
C MET A 81 13.42 1.19 1.80
N SER A 82 14.51 0.46 1.64
CA SER A 82 15.88 0.87 1.97
C SER A 82 16.81 0.92 0.75
N GLY A 83 16.43 0.27 -0.36
CA GLY A 83 17.24 0.24 -1.58
C GLY A 83 16.43 -0.08 -2.83
N LEU A 84 17.02 0.24 -3.99
CA LEU A 84 16.50 -0.05 -5.32
C LEU A 84 17.61 -0.59 -6.22
N ASP A 85 17.47 -1.83 -6.67
CA ASP A 85 18.25 -2.37 -7.78
C ASP A 85 17.41 -2.29 -9.06
N ARG A 86 17.80 -1.41 -9.97
CA ARG A 86 17.09 -1.18 -11.24
C ARG A 86 17.41 -2.25 -12.29
N GLU A 87 18.63 -2.78 -12.27
CA GLU A 87 19.06 -3.81 -13.23
C GLU A 87 18.41 -5.15 -12.86
N GLY A 88 18.47 -5.53 -11.59
CA GLY A 88 17.81 -6.72 -11.06
C GLY A 88 16.29 -6.56 -10.89
N LYS A 89 15.75 -5.34 -10.97
CA LYS A 89 14.33 -4.99 -10.74
C LYS A 89 13.85 -5.42 -9.35
N GLN A 90 14.62 -5.12 -8.33
CA GLN A 90 14.36 -5.48 -6.94
C GLN A 90 14.34 -4.25 -6.05
N ILE A 91 13.54 -4.32 -4.98
CA ILE A 91 13.60 -3.37 -3.87
C ILE A 91 14.11 -4.11 -2.64
N GLN A 92 14.84 -3.41 -1.78
CA GLN A 92 15.21 -3.91 -0.46
C GLN A 92 14.33 -3.27 0.60
N LEU A 93 13.94 -4.06 1.59
CA LEU A 93 13.24 -3.59 2.78
C LEU A 93 14.25 -3.53 3.93
N ALA A 94 14.12 -2.52 4.79
CA ALA A 94 14.92 -2.42 6.01
C ALA A 94 14.65 -3.64 6.92
N ALA A 95 15.66 -4.08 7.65
CA ALA A 95 15.46 -5.05 8.74
C ALA A 95 14.60 -4.40 9.82
N THR A 96 13.55 -5.12 10.25
CA THR A 96 12.66 -4.71 11.35
C THR A 96 13.29 -5.00 12.70
#